data_AF-A0A6N7FXU6-F1
#
_entry.id   AF-A0A6N7FXU6-F1
#
_cell.length_a   1.000
_cell.length_b   1.000
_cell.length_c   1.000
_cell.angle_alpha   90.00
_cell.angle_beta   90.00
_cell.angle_gamma   90.00
#
_symmetry.space_group_name_H-M   'P 1'
#
loop_
_entity.id
_entity.type
_entity.pdbx_description
1 polymer ?
#
loop_
_entity_poly.entity_id
_entity_poly.type
_entity_poly.pdbx_seq_one_letter_code
_entity_poly.pdbx_strand_id
1 'polypeptide(L)'
;MKARDAAELVRLPAVLTIPGDSLAGGAAAGWPYGKRGWAMPAASACFYLAGMALNDYADRELDAVERPERPIPSGRVRPGEALALASGLTGAGLGIAAAVGGRAALRIAVPVAAAAWTYDLVAKDTPAGPAVMASARGLDVLLGAGGRPRRAVLPACAVAGHTLGVTTLSRGEVHGGSRRSGMAALATTASAATAAVVAALPGRHTGRRAGRAAALGRSRHAAVTGPACATRHGAAATGRVDAARRVTAATAAFAATYVGTVGRAQARAARNPDAATVRTATGAGVRGVIGLQAALVAGTGAIGLAAGLLAAGPVARLASKVVSPT
;
A
#
# COMPACT_ATOMS: atom_id res chain seq x y z
N MET A 1 -15.88 24.02 10.17
CA MET A 1 -16.18 22.98 9.16
C MET A 1 -17.16 21.91 9.69
N LYS A 2 -18.20 21.54 8.93
CA LYS A 2 -19.11 20.42 9.28
C LYS A 2 -18.44 19.07 9.00
N ALA A 3 -18.83 18.02 9.71
CA ALA A 3 -18.23 16.68 9.58
C ALA A 3 -18.36 16.09 8.16
N ARG A 4 -19.48 16.33 7.48
CA ARG A 4 -19.70 15.88 6.10
C ARG A 4 -18.74 16.55 5.12
N ASP A 5 -18.55 17.86 5.25
CA ASP A 5 -17.65 18.63 4.40
C ASP A 5 -16.18 18.20 4.62
N ALA A 6 -15.81 17.90 5.87
CA ALA A 6 -14.51 17.34 6.20
C ALA A 6 -14.29 15.96 5.54
N ALA A 7 -15.30 15.08 5.60
CA ALA A 7 -15.23 13.74 5.00
C ALA A 7 -15.13 13.77 3.47
N GLU A 8 -15.81 14.73 2.83
CA GLU A 8 -15.74 14.97 1.39
C GLU A 8 -14.37 15.54 0.99
N LEU A 9 -13.88 16.54 1.73
CA LEU A 9 -12.57 17.16 1.51
C LEU A 9 -11.43 16.13 1.54
N VAL A 10 -11.44 15.22 2.52
CA VAL A 10 -10.39 14.19 2.66
C VAL A 10 -10.67 12.93 1.83
N ARG A 11 -11.75 12.92 1.04
CA ARG A 11 -12.22 11.76 0.26
C ARG A 11 -12.23 10.47 1.09
N LEU A 12 -12.87 10.54 2.26
CA LEU A 12 -12.76 9.55 3.34
C LEU A 12 -12.84 8.07 2.89
N PRO A 13 -13.72 7.66 1.95
CA PRO A 13 -13.77 6.26 1.50
C PRO A 13 -12.46 5.73 0.90
N ALA A 14 -11.66 6.60 0.27
CA ALA A 14 -10.42 6.21 -0.40
C ALA A 14 -9.31 5.82 0.57
N VAL A 15 -9.41 6.23 1.85
CA VAL A 15 -8.45 5.87 2.91
C VAL A 15 -8.33 4.36 3.10
N LEU A 16 -9.35 3.59 2.75
CA LEU A 16 -9.35 2.13 2.91
C LEU A 16 -8.35 1.41 1.99
N THR A 17 -7.77 2.12 1.01
CA THR A 17 -6.69 1.61 0.16
C THR A 17 -5.30 1.70 0.81
N ILE A 18 -5.20 2.33 1.98
CA ILE A 18 -3.93 2.77 2.58
C ILE A 18 -3.42 1.83 3.68
N PRO A 19 -4.24 1.35 4.64
CA PRO A 19 -3.79 0.49 5.73
C PRO A 19 -2.90 -0.68 5.32
N GLY A 20 -3.16 -1.27 4.15
CA GLY A 20 -2.41 -2.42 3.65
C GLY A 20 -0.94 -2.16 3.37
N ASP A 21 -0.51 -0.91 3.16
CA ASP A 21 0.91 -0.57 2.93
C ASP A 21 1.74 -0.83 4.18
N SER A 22 1.40 -0.14 5.27
CA SER A 22 2.08 -0.30 6.56
C SER A 22 1.95 -1.73 7.10
N LEU A 23 0.84 -2.42 6.84
CA LEU A 23 0.67 -3.83 7.21
C LEU A 23 1.57 -4.75 6.37
N ALA A 24 1.71 -4.52 5.06
CA ALA A 24 2.62 -5.29 4.22
C ALA A 24 4.08 -5.13 4.67
N GLY A 25 4.50 -3.89 4.99
CA GLY A 25 5.82 -3.62 5.53
C GLY A 25 6.07 -4.26 6.90
N GLY A 26 5.08 -4.14 7.80
CA GLY A 26 5.12 -4.76 9.13
C GLY A 26 5.22 -6.28 9.05
N ALA A 27 4.38 -6.91 8.22
CA ALA A 27 4.39 -8.34 7.99
C ALA A 27 5.74 -8.82 7.43
N ALA A 28 6.29 -8.14 6.42
CA ALA A 28 7.58 -8.49 5.81
C ALA A 28 8.76 -8.31 6.78
N ALA A 29 8.71 -7.32 7.66
CA ALA A 29 9.72 -7.09 8.69
C ALA A 29 9.59 -8.03 9.91
N GLY A 30 8.47 -8.76 10.02
CA GLY A 30 8.15 -9.65 11.13
C GLY A 30 7.62 -8.90 12.36
N TRP A 31 6.71 -7.95 12.15
CA TRP A 31 6.04 -7.13 13.16
C TRP A 31 7.01 -6.45 14.14
N PRO A 32 7.87 -5.56 13.64
CA PRO A 32 8.98 -4.98 14.41
C PRO A 32 8.52 -4.17 15.63
N TYR A 33 7.30 -3.62 15.58
CA TYR A 33 6.67 -2.86 16.66
C TYR A 33 5.81 -3.72 17.61
N GLY A 34 5.78 -5.04 17.41
CA GLY A 34 4.90 -5.94 18.16
C GLY A 34 3.43 -5.50 18.09
N LYS A 35 2.71 -5.58 19.22
CA LYS A 35 1.30 -5.18 19.31
C LYS A 35 1.07 -3.70 18.97
N ARG A 36 2.05 -2.83 19.22
CA ARG A 36 1.94 -1.38 18.90
C ARG A 36 1.91 -1.13 17.40
N GLY A 37 2.36 -2.08 16.58
CA GLY A 37 2.32 -1.98 15.12
C GLY A 37 0.93 -1.80 14.54
N TRP A 38 -0.13 -2.19 15.27
CA TRP A 38 -1.52 -1.97 14.86
C TRP A 38 -1.93 -0.49 14.79
N ALA A 39 -1.14 0.43 15.36
CA ALA A 39 -1.36 1.86 15.23
C ALA A 39 -0.69 2.47 13.96
N MET A 40 0.23 1.76 13.30
CA MET A 40 0.88 2.27 12.08
C MET A 40 -0.07 2.50 10.90
N PRO A 41 -1.10 1.66 10.67
CA PRO A 41 -2.16 1.97 9.71
C PRO A 41 -2.89 3.28 9.99
N ALA A 42 -3.04 3.68 11.25
CA ALA A 42 -3.64 4.96 11.61
C ALA A 42 -2.71 6.13 11.24
N ALA A 43 -1.40 6.01 11.46
CA ALA A 43 -0.43 7.02 11.00
C ALA A 43 -0.44 7.17 9.47
N SER A 44 -0.41 6.04 8.77
CA SER A 44 -0.50 5.93 7.31
C SER A 44 -1.80 6.56 6.77
N ALA A 45 -2.95 6.26 7.40
CA ALA A 45 -4.22 6.91 7.09
C ALA A 45 -4.20 8.43 7.33
N CYS A 46 -3.58 8.89 8.42
CA CYS A 46 -3.43 10.33 8.69
C CYS A 46 -2.64 11.04 7.59
N PHE A 47 -1.52 10.46 7.13
CA PHE A 47 -0.75 11.04 6.03
C PHE A 47 -1.52 11.08 4.72
N TYR A 48 -2.29 10.03 4.42
CA TYR A 48 -3.13 10.02 3.22
C TYR A 48 -4.22 11.09 3.28
N LEU A 49 -4.99 11.15 4.37
CA LEU A 49 -6.06 12.14 4.55
C LEU A 49 -5.50 13.56 4.55
N ALA A 50 -4.30 13.77 5.11
CA ALA A 50 -3.58 15.03 5.05
C ALA A 50 -3.28 15.44 3.60
N GLY A 51 -2.74 14.52 2.79
CA GLY A 51 -2.49 14.74 1.36
C GLY A 51 -3.78 15.04 0.60
N MET A 52 -4.88 14.37 0.90
CA MET A 52 -6.16 14.67 0.23
C MET A 52 -6.66 16.09 0.53
N ALA A 53 -6.59 16.54 1.79
CA ALA A 53 -6.95 17.90 2.15
C ALA A 53 -5.98 18.95 1.55
N LEU A 54 -4.68 18.62 1.50
CA LEU A 54 -3.66 19.49 0.94
C LEU A 54 -3.79 19.63 -0.57
N ASN A 55 -4.12 18.53 -1.27
CA ASN A 55 -4.37 18.54 -2.70
C ASN A 55 -5.51 19.51 -3.05
N ASP A 56 -6.63 19.44 -2.34
CA ASP A 56 -7.76 20.37 -2.55
C ASP A 56 -7.39 21.82 -2.23
N TYR A 57 -6.59 22.04 -1.18
CA TYR A 57 -6.07 23.37 -0.88
C TYR A 57 -5.19 23.92 -2.01
N ALA A 58 -4.34 23.08 -2.61
CA ALA A 58 -3.47 23.44 -3.72
C ALA A 58 -4.25 23.69 -5.02
N ASP A 59 -5.26 22.86 -5.31
CA ASP A 59 -6.08 22.94 -6.53
C ASP A 59 -7.22 23.95 -6.47
N ARG A 60 -7.42 24.65 -5.34
CA ARG A 60 -8.59 25.52 -5.09
C ARG A 60 -8.92 26.52 -6.20
N GLU A 61 -7.93 27.07 -6.90
CA GLU A 61 -8.11 28.04 -7.99
C GLU A 61 -8.53 27.36 -9.29
N LEU A 62 -7.94 26.19 -9.58
CA LEU A 62 -8.32 25.35 -10.71
C LEU A 62 -9.72 24.75 -10.51
N ASP A 63 -9.97 24.20 -9.32
CA ASP A 63 -11.26 23.64 -8.94
C ASP A 63 -12.37 24.70 -8.97
N ALA A 64 -12.07 25.99 -8.75
CA ALA A 64 -13.07 27.04 -8.88
C ALA A 64 -13.60 27.20 -10.31
N VAL A 65 -12.81 26.81 -11.32
CA VAL A 65 -13.20 26.85 -12.73
C VAL A 65 -13.77 25.50 -13.17
N GLU A 66 -13.07 24.40 -12.88
CA GLU A 66 -13.43 23.09 -13.41
C GLU A 66 -14.52 22.37 -12.60
N ARG A 67 -14.59 22.65 -11.29
CA ARG A 67 -15.37 21.87 -10.32
C ARG A 67 -15.90 22.75 -9.16
N PRO A 68 -16.73 23.77 -9.46
CA PRO A 68 -17.16 24.77 -8.48
C PRO A 68 -17.95 24.18 -7.29
N GLU A 69 -18.48 22.96 -7.43
CA GLU A 69 -19.20 22.23 -6.37
C GLU A 69 -18.32 21.75 -5.20
N ARG A 70 -16.98 21.72 -5.39
CA ARG A 70 -16.05 21.18 -4.38
C ARG A 70 -16.05 22.00 -3.08
N PRO A 71 -15.67 21.41 -1.93
CA PRO A 71 -15.83 22.05 -0.62
C PRO A 71 -15.18 23.43 -0.47
N ILE A 72 -14.00 23.65 -1.08
CA ILE A 72 -13.29 24.94 -0.99
C ILE A 72 -13.90 26.00 -1.93
N PRO A 73 -14.03 25.76 -3.26
CA PRO A 73 -14.63 26.76 -4.15
C PRO A 73 -16.08 27.11 -3.83
N SER A 74 -16.87 26.13 -3.37
CA SER A 74 -18.26 26.36 -2.95
C SER A 74 -18.40 27.17 -1.65
N GLY A 75 -17.29 27.49 -0.97
CA GLY A 75 -17.27 28.25 0.27
C GLY A 75 -17.70 27.46 1.52
N ARG A 76 -18.00 26.16 1.39
CA ARG A 76 -18.35 25.28 2.53
C ARG A 76 -17.18 25.09 3.50
N VAL A 77 -15.95 25.14 2.98
CA VAL A 77 -14.70 25.03 3.75
C VAL A 77 -13.77 26.18 3.35
N ARG A 78 -13.24 26.92 4.33
CA ARG A 78 -12.25 27.96 4.05
C ARG A 78 -10.90 27.32 3.69
N PRO A 79 -10.10 27.91 2.78
CA PRO A 79 -8.77 27.38 2.46
C PRO A 79 -7.88 27.18 3.71
N GLY A 80 -7.95 28.10 4.67
CA GLY A 80 -7.23 27.97 5.95
C GLY A 80 -7.68 26.79 6.81
N GLU A 81 -8.97 26.40 6.77
CA GLU A 81 -9.47 25.20 7.47
C GLU A 81 -8.92 23.93 6.82
N ALA A 82 -8.85 23.88 5.48
CA ALA A 82 -8.28 22.75 4.76
C ALA A 82 -6.77 22.59 5.05
N LEU A 83 -6.02 23.69 5.04
CA LEU A 83 -4.59 23.68 5.38
C LEU A 83 -4.36 23.29 6.85
N ALA A 84 -5.19 23.78 7.78
CA ALA A 84 -5.13 23.41 9.19
C ALA A 84 -5.42 21.92 9.39
N LEU A 85 -6.41 21.37 8.67
CA LEU A 85 -6.71 19.93 8.69
C LEU A 85 -5.54 19.11 8.14
N ALA A 86 -4.99 19.49 6.99
CA ALA A 86 -3.84 18.81 6.40
C ALA A 86 -2.62 18.81 7.35
N SER A 87 -2.33 19.97 7.96
CA SER A 87 -1.23 20.12 8.92
C SER A 87 -1.47 19.33 10.20
N GLY A 88 -2.70 19.36 10.73
CA GLY A 88 -3.09 18.63 11.94
C GLY A 88 -3.02 17.11 11.75
N LEU A 89 -3.52 16.61 10.62
CA LEU A 89 -3.41 15.18 10.27
C LEU A 89 -1.96 14.75 10.03
N THR A 90 -1.14 15.60 9.39
CA THR A 90 0.30 15.36 9.25
C THR A 90 0.96 15.25 10.63
N GLY A 91 0.67 16.19 11.53
CA GLY A 91 1.16 16.18 12.91
C GLY A 91 0.71 14.95 13.70
N ALA A 92 -0.55 14.54 13.56
CA ALA A 92 -1.08 13.32 14.18
C ALA A 92 -0.37 12.06 13.66
N GLY A 93 -0.15 11.95 12.35
CA GLY A 93 0.60 10.84 11.75
C GLY A 93 2.04 10.75 12.28
N LEU A 94 2.74 11.89 12.36
CA LEU A 94 4.08 11.98 12.95
C LEU A 94 4.08 11.64 14.45
N GLY A 95 3.08 12.11 15.19
CA GLY A 95 2.91 11.82 16.62
C GLY A 95 2.68 10.33 16.90
N ILE A 96 1.82 9.67 16.11
CA ILE A 96 1.61 8.22 16.20
C ILE A 96 2.91 7.47 15.88
N ALA A 97 3.60 7.84 14.80
CA ALA A 97 4.87 7.22 14.43
C ALA A 97 5.92 7.37 15.55
N ALA A 98 6.04 8.55 16.14
CA ALA A 98 6.93 8.83 17.26
C ALA A 98 6.57 7.99 18.51
N ALA A 99 5.27 7.90 18.85
CA ALA A 99 4.81 7.14 20.01
C ALA A 99 5.02 5.63 19.86
N VAL A 100 4.88 5.10 18.64
CA VAL A 100 5.01 3.66 18.36
C VAL A 100 6.47 3.24 18.18
N GLY A 101 7.23 3.97 17.38
CA GLY A 101 8.56 3.56 16.92
C GLY A 101 9.67 4.59 17.13
N GLY A 102 9.38 5.71 17.80
CA GLY A 102 10.36 6.73 18.17
C GLY A 102 11.12 7.30 16.97
N ARG A 103 12.41 7.58 17.19
CA ARG A 103 13.30 8.14 16.15
C ARG A 103 13.40 7.25 14.91
N ALA A 104 13.32 5.93 15.05
CA ALA A 104 13.42 5.02 13.91
C ALA A 104 12.21 5.13 12.98
N ALA A 105 10.99 5.26 13.54
CA ALA A 105 9.79 5.49 12.75
C ALA A 105 9.77 6.90 12.15
N LEU A 106 10.15 7.92 12.91
CA LEU A 106 10.19 9.31 12.43
C LEU A 106 11.13 9.50 11.23
N ARG A 107 12.26 8.78 11.17
CA ARG A 107 13.17 8.81 10.00
C ARG A 107 12.50 8.38 8.69
N ILE A 108 11.39 7.64 8.75
CA ILE A 108 10.61 7.25 7.58
C ILE A 108 9.35 8.11 7.45
N ALA A 109 8.67 8.39 8.57
CA ALA A 109 7.43 9.16 8.58
C ALA A 109 7.62 10.61 8.09
N VAL A 110 8.74 11.26 8.43
CA VAL A 110 9.05 12.61 7.93
C VAL A 110 9.21 12.62 6.41
N PRO A 111 10.01 11.72 5.79
CA PRO A 111 10.01 11.57 4.34
C PRO A 111 8.66 11.24 3.71
N VAL A 112 7.79 10.43 4.36
CA VAL A 112 6.42 10.18 3.87
C VAL A 112 5.64 11.49 3.78
N ALA A 113 5.61 12.26 4.87
CA ALA A 113 4.93 13.55 4.91
C ALA A 113 5.52 14.55 3.90
N ALA A 114 6.84 14.64 3.82
CA ALA A 114 7.52 15.52 2.88
C ALA A 114 7.21 15.13 1.42
N ALA A 115 7.19 13.84 1.07
CA ALA A 115 6.85 13.39 -0.27
C ALA A 115 5.38 13.70 -0.62
N ALA A 116 4.45 13.53 0.32
CA ALA A 116 3.05 13.90 0.13
C ALA A 116 2.91 15.41 -0.16
N TRP A 117 3.49 16.26 0.70
CA TRP A 117 3.46 17.72 0.50
C TRP A 117 4.16 18.16 -0.78
N THR A 118 5.29 17.53 -1.12
CA THR A 118 6.02 17.80 -2.37
C THR A 118 5.19 17.43 -3.59
N TYR A 119 4.44 16.32 -3.53
CA TYR A 119 3.54 15.95 -4.61
C TYR A 119 2.46 17.02 -4.81
N ASP A 120 1.71 17.35 -3.76
CA ASP A 120 0.53 18.21 -3.86
C ASP A 120 0.86 19.66 -4.23
N LEU A 121 2.00 20.18 -3.74
CA LEU A 121 2.37 21.59 -3.90
C LEU A 121 3.32 21.88 -5.07
N VAL A 122 4.07 20.87 -5.55
CA VAL A 122 5.15 21.10 -6.52
C VAL A 122 5.11 20.11 -7.67
N ALA A 123 5.01 18.80 -7.38
CA ALA A 123 5.39 17.80 -8.37
C ALA A 123 4.22 17.29 -9.23
N LYS A 124 2.96 17.39 -8.78
CA LYS A 124 1.82 16.72 -9.44
C LYS A 124 1.63 17.11 -10.91
N ASP A 125 1.89 18.36 -11.26
CA ASP A 125 1.77 18.88 -12.64
C ASP A 125 3.08 18.75 -13.44
N THR A 126 4.13 18.21 -12.83
CA THR A 126 5.44 18.03 -13.45
C THR A 126 5.64 16.59 -13.95
N PRO A 127 6.60 16.36 -14.86
CA PRO A 127 6.99 14.99 -15.24
C PRO A 127 7.44 14.11 -14.07
N ALA A 128 7.87 14.71 -12.95
CA ALA A 128 8.29 14.00 -11.75
C ALA A 128 7.13 13.54 -10.85
N GLY A 129 5.91 14.05 -11.04
CA GLY A 129 4.74 13.76 -10.21
C GLY A 129 4.51 12.27 -9.93
N PRO A 130 4.47 11.39 -10.95
CA PRO A 130 4.33 9.96 -10.75
C PRO A 130 5.44 9.32 -9.90
N ALA A 131 6.68 9.80 -10.01
CA ALA A 131 7.79 9.29 -9.22
C ALA A 131 7.69 9.73 -7.75
N VAL A 132 7.29 10.98 -7.50
CA VAL A 132 7.08 11.49 -6.13
C VAL A 132 5.93 10.74 -5.46
N MET A 133 4.80 10.55 -6.15
CA MET A 133 3.66 9.77 -5.63
C MET A 133 4.05 8.31 -5.34
N ALA A 134 4.78 7.67 -6.27
CA ALA A 134 5.31 6.32 -6.06
C ALA A 134 6.25 6.23 -4.85
N SER A 135 7.10 7.25 -4.64
CA SER A 135 7.99 7.31 -3.49
C SER A 135 7.23 7.44 -2.17
N ALA A 136 6.17 8.27 -2.12
CA ALA A 136 5.33 8.42 -0.94
C ALA A 136 4.70 7.08 -0.54
N ARG A 137 4.15 6.34 -1.50
CA ARG A 137 3.55 5.01 -1.26
C ARG A 137 4.58 3.95 -0.88
N GLY A 138 5.76 3.95 -1.53
CA GLY A 138 6.86 3.06 -1.14
C GLY A 138 7.36 3.32 0.29
N LEU A 139 7.51 4.59 0.67
CA LEU A 139 7.92 4.99 2.02
C LEU A 139 6.85 4.63 3.07
N ASP A 140 5.57 4.71 2.72
CA ASP A 140 4.45 4.28 3.59
C ASP A 140 4.48 2.78 3.90
N VAL A 141 4.91 1.94 2.94
CA VAL A 141 5.22 0.53 3.23
C VAL A 141 6.39 0.41 4.20
N LEU A 142 7.48 1.15 3.98
CA LEU A 142 8.67 1.10 4.84
C LEU A 142 8.38 1.61 6.26
N LEU A 143 7.41 2.50 6.44
CA LEU A 143 6.97 3.01 7.74
C LEU A 143 6.55 1.86 8.67
N GLY A 144 5.80 0.89 8.12
CA GLY A 144 5.40 -0.33 8.84
C GLY A 144 6.56 -1.29 9.16
N ALA A 145 7.63 -1.26 8.38
CA ALA A 145 8.81 -2.12 8.55
C ALA A 145 9.75 -1.65 9.68
N GLY A 146 9.52 -0.45 10.21
CA GLY A 146 10.30 0.19 11.25
C GLY A 146 11.79 0.18 11.00
N GLY A 147 12.59 0.07 12.07
CA GLY A 147 14.06 0.04 11.99
C GLY A 147 14.66 -1.13 11.20
N ARG A 148 13.86 -1.87 10.42
CA ARG A 148 14.26 -2.98 9.53
C ARG A 148 13.81 -2.76 8.08
N PRO A 149 14.05 -1.58 7.46
CA PRO A 149 13.51 -1.26 6.13
C PRO A 149 13.98 -2.24 5.05
N ARG A 150 15.21 -2.78 5.17
CA ARG A 150 15.76 -3.80 4.26
C ARG A 150 14.86 -5.03 4.09
N ARG A 151 14.06 -5.38 5.10
CA ARG A 151 13.15 -6.54 5.02
C ARG A 151 11.88 -6.26 4.23
N ALA A 152 11.55 -4.99 4.00
CA ALA A 152 10.35 -4.54 3.31
C ALA A 152 10.65 -3.83 1.98
N VAL A 153 11.90 -3.89 1.48
CA VAL A 153 12.25 -3.28 0.19
C VAL A 153 11.41 -3.86 -0.96
N LEU A 154 11.23 -5.19 -1.00
CA LEU A 154 10.43 -5.83 -2.05
C LEU A 154 8.97 -5.37 -2.04
N PRO A 155 8.21 -5.44 -0.93
CA PRO A 155 6.84 -4.93 -0.92
C PRO A 155 6.78 -3.42 -1.18
N ALA A 156 7.75 -2.63 -0.69
CA ALA A 156 7.81 -1.19 -0.96
C ALA A 156 8.00 -0.89 -2.46
N CYS A 157 8.92 -1.58 -3.13
CA CYS A 157 9.13 -1.45 -4.56
C CYS A 157 7.93 -1.97 -5.38
N ALA A 158 7.26 -3.03 -4.93
CA ALA A 158 6.06 -3.54 -5.61
C ALA A 158 4.91 -2.53 -5.57
N VAL A 159 4.63 -1.95 -4.39
CA VAL A 159 3.61 -0.91 -4.23
C VAL A 159 4.01 0.36 -4.99
N ALA A 160 5.25 0.83 -4.84
CA ALA A 160 5.75 2.01 -5.57
C ALA A 160 5.67 1.82 -7.09
N GLY A 161 6.03 0.64 -7.61
CA GLY A 161 5.94 0.31 -9.03
C GLY A 161 4.50 0.34 -9.54
N HIS A 162 3.57 -0.27 -8.80
CA HIS A 162 2.13 -0.19 -9.11
C HIS A 162 1.64 1.26 -9.13
N THR A 163 1.98 2.04 -8.09
CA THR A 163 1.62 3.46 -8.00
C THR A 163 2.20 4.26 -9.17
N LEU A 164 3.48 4.06 -9.51
CA LEU A 164 4.10 4.72 -10.66
C LEU A 164 3.33 4.43 -11.96
N GLY A 165 2.98 3.16 -12.19
CA GLY A 165 2.21 2.75 -13.36
C GLY A 165 0.81 3.38 -13.42
N VAL A 166 0.09 3.39 -12.30
CA VAL A 166 -1.25 3.98 -12.22
C VAL A 166 -1.22 5.49 -12.35
N THR A 167 -0.31 6.19 -11.68
CA THR A 167 -0.18 7.65 -11.74
C THR A 167 0.36 8.13 -13.10
N THR A 168 1.21 7.35 -13.77
CA THR A 168 1.61 7.68 -15.15
C THR A 168 0.45 7.51 -16.13
N LEU A 169 -0.38 6.48 -15.94
CA LEU A 169 -1.58 6.23 -16.74
C LEU A 169 -2.66 7.29 -16.53
N SER A 170 -2.86 7.75 -15.28
CA SER A 170 -3.91 8.72 -14.93
C SER A 170 -3.76 10.09 -15.61
N ARG A 171 -2.57 10.42 -16.11
CA ARG A 171 -2.36 11.64 -16.91
C ARG A 171 -3.15 11.65 -18.22
N GLY A 172 -3.54 10.47 -18.72
CA GLY A 172 -4.36 10.34 -19.93
C GLY A 172 -5.86 10.39 -19.70
N GLU A 173 -6.34 10.80 -18.51
CA GLU A 173 -7.77 10.74 -18.18
C GLU A 173 -8.63 11.81 -18.84
N VAL A 174 -8.03 12.94 -19.22
CA VAL A 174 -8.75 14.04 -19.87
C VAL A 174 -8.71 13.87 -21.39
N HIS A 175 -7.50 13.73 -21.97
CA HIS A 175 -7.29 13.73 -23.42
C HIS A 175 -7.04 12.33 -24.02
N GLY A 176 -7.05 11.28 -23.21
CA GLY A 176 -6.60 9.95 -23.62
C GLY A 176 -5.10 9.76 -23.35
N GLY A 177 -4.69 8.49 -23.29
CA GLY A 177 -3.33 8.08 -23.00
C GLY A 177 -2.56 7.68 -24.25
N SER A 178 -1.52 6.88 -24.04
CA SER A 178 -0.81 6.20 -25.13
C SER A 178 -0.74 4.70 -24.89
N ARG A 179 -0.60 3.92 -25.98
CA ARG A 179 -0.29 2.49 -25.89
C ARG A 179 0.91 2.22 -24.98
N ARG A 180 1.95 3.06 -25.06
CA ARG A 180 3.15 2.99 -24.20
C ARG A 180 2.80 3.12 -22.72
N SER A 181 1.99 4.12 -22.34
CA SER A 181 1.56 4.30 -20.94
C SER A 181 0.73 3.11 -20.43
N GLY A 182 -0.19 2.57 -21.24
CA GLY A 182 -0.96 1.38 -20.88
C GLY A 182 -0.09 0.13 -20.72
N MET A 183 0.86 -0.08 -21.63
CA MET A 183 1.82 -1.19 -21.54
C MET A 183 2.76 -1.06 -20.34
N ALA A 184 3.26 0.15 -20.05
CA ALA A 184 4.10 0.41 -18.90
C ALA A 184 3.34 0.11 -17.59
N ALA A 185 2.10 0.59 -17.46
CA ALA A 185 1.27 0.31 -16.30
C ALA A 185 0.97 -1.19 -16.13
N LEU A 186 0.73 -1.91 -17.24
CA LEU A 186 0.56 -3.36 -17.23
C LEU A 186 1.83 -4.08 -16.78
N ALA A 187 3.00 -3.65 -17.29
CA ALA A 187 4.28 -4.23 -16.92
C ALA A 187 4.60 -4.03 -15.43
N THR A 188 4.30 -2.87 -14.86
CA THR A 188 4.45 -2.62 -13.42
C THR A 188 3.52 -3.51 -12.59
N THR A 189 2.27 -3.69 -13.02
CA THR A 189 1.30 -4.59 -12.36
C THR A 189 1.78 -6.04 -12.37
N ALA A 190 2.22 -6.54 -13.53
CA ALA A 190 2.75 -7.89 -13.66
C ALA A 190 4.00 -8.09 -12.79
N SER A 191 4.93 -7.12 -12.83
CA SER A 191 6.17 -7.16 -12.04
C SER A 191 5.88 -7.17 -10.53
N ALA A 192 4.94 -6.36 -10.05
CA ALA A 192 4.54 -6.32 -8.65
C ALA A 192 3.92 -7.66 -8.18
N ALA A 193 3.06 -8.25 -9.02
CA ALA A 193 2.46 -9.56 -8.74
C ALA A 193 3.50 -10.68 -8.71
N THR A 194 4.42 -10.71 -9.68
CA THR A 194 5.52 -11.67 -9.72
C THR A 194 6.41 -11.51 -8.49
N ALA A 195 6.77 -10.27 -8.11
CA ALA A 195 7.57 -10.02 -6.92
C ALA A 195 6.89 -10.57 -5.65
N ALA A 196 5.58 -10.37 -5.49
CA ALA A 196 4.82 -10.89 -4.36
C ALA A 196 4.86 -12.43 -4.28
N VAL A 197 4.63 -13.11 -5.42
CA VAL A 197 4.65 -14.59 -5.48
C VAL A 197 6.07 -15.13 -5.25
N VAL A 198 7.07 -14.52 -5.88
CA VAL A 198 8.48 -14.91 -5.76
C VAL A 198 9.01 -14.71 -4.33
N ALA A 199 8.49 -13.72 -3.60
CA ALA A 199 8.79 -13.52 -2.19
C ALA A 199 8.21 -14.62 -1.29
N ALA A 200 7.07 -15.21 -1.67
CA ALA A 200 6.37 -16.25 -0.90
C ALA A 200 6.95 -17.67 -1.07
N LEU A 201 7.88 -17.87 -2.01
CA LEU A 201 8.40 -19.21 -2.32
C LEU A 201 9.17 -19.85 -1.14
N PRO A 202 9.01 -21.17 -0.91
CA PRO A 202 9.54 -21.89 0.28
C PRO A 202 11.07 -21.79 0.50
N GLY A 203 11.86 -21.44 -0.52
CA GLY A 203 13.32 -21.34 -0.46
C GLY A 203 13.88 -20.07 0.19
N ARG A 204 13.07 -19.00 0.38
CA ARG A 204 13.55 -17.73 0.97
C ARG A 204 13.37 -17.64 2.49
N HIS A 205 12.44 -18.40 3.07
CA HIS A 205 12.13 -18.36 4.50
C HIS A 205 12.81 -19.46 5.33
N THR A 206 13.22 -20.57 4.69
CA THR A 206 13.85 -21.73 5.33
C THR A 206 15.29 -21.48 5.78
N GLY A 207 16.08 -20.71 5.03
CA GLY A 207 17.45 -20.34 5.42
C GLY A 207 17.56 -19.50 6.71
N ARG A 208 16.52 -18.75 7.08
CA ARG A 208 16.56 -17.80 8.22
C ARG A 208 16.04 -18.34 9.54
N ARG A 209 15.14 -19.34 9.53
CA ARG A 209 14.75 -20.05 10.76
C ARG A 209 15.79 -21.09 11.17
N ALA A 210 16.42 -21.76 10.20
CA ALA A 210 17.50 -22.72 10.45
C ALA A 210 18.70 -22.07 11.16
N GLY A 211 19.11 -20.87 10.76
CA GLY A 211 20.21 -20.14 11.43
C GLY A 211 19.91 -19.74 12.89
N ARG A 212 18.64 -19.43 13.21
CA ARG A 212 18.20 -19.08 14.58
C ARG A 212 18.06 -20.32 15.47
N ALA A 213 17.55 -21.44 14.92
CA ALA A 213 17.48 -22.71 15.62
C ALA A 213 18.86 -23.35 15.84
N ALA A 214 19.78 -23.23 14.88
CA ALA A 214 21.16 -23.69 15.02
C ALA A 214 21.97 -22.83 16.01
N ALA A 215 21.68 -21.52 16.11
CA ALA A 215 22.29 -20.64 17.12
C ALA A 215 21.77 -20.89 18.54
N LEU A 216 20.49 -21.26 18.69
CA LEU A 216 19.87 -21.59 19.99
C LEU A 216 20.05 -23.06 20.40
N GLY A 217 20.27 -23.96 19.43
CA GLY A 217 20.44 -25.41 19.65
C GLY A 217 21.88 -25.83 19.98
N ARG A 218 22.89 -25.03 19.60
CA ARG A 218 24.30 -25.28 19.98
C ARG A 218 24.58 -25.12 21.47
N SER A 219 23.65 -24.57 22.24
CA SER A 219 23.83 -24.35 23.68
C SER A 219 23.24 -25.46 24.55
N ARG A 220 22.51 -26.46 24.01
CA ARG A 220 21.75 -27.36 24.89
C ARG A 220 21.72 -28.86 24.65
N HIS A 221 22.05 -29.45 23.51
CA HIS A 221 21.90 -30.91 23.36
C HIS A 221 23.12 -31.59 22.74
N ALA A 222 24.08 -31.93 23.59
CA ALA A 222 24.70 -33.26 23.52
C ALA A 222 23.75 -34.25 24.22
N ALA A 223 23.65 -35.46 23.67
CA ALA A 223 22.85 -36.60 24.15
C ALA A 223 21.33 -36.58 23.85
N VAL A 224 20.93 -37.43 22.90
CA VAL A 224 19.93 -38.52 22.98
C VAL A 224 19.42 -38.79 21.56
N THR A 225 19.98 -39.81 20.90
CA THR A 225 19.52 -40.32 19.60
C THR A 225 18.76 -41.62 19.78
N GLY A 226 17.42 -41.55 19.70
CA GLY A 226 16.53 -42.71 19.60
C GLY A 226 15.63 -42.63 18.35
N PRO A 227 15.13 -43.78 17.85
CA PRO A 227 14.39 -43.88 16.57
C PRO A 227 13.08 -43.09 16.52
N ALA A 228 12.48 -42.76 17.67
CA ALA A 228 11.31 -41.87 17.79
C ALA A 228 11.59 -40.41 17.38
N CYS A 229 12.87 -40.01 17.31
CA CYS A 229 13.28 -38.68 16.86
C CYS A 229 13.14 -38.53 15.33
N ALA A 230 13.36 -39.61 14.57
CA ALA A 230 13.30 -39.60 13.10
C ALA A 230 11.87 -39.42 12.56
N THR A 231 10.88 -40.05 13.18
CA THR A 231 9.47 -39.95 12.77
C THR A 231 8.87 -38.58 13.10
N ARG A 232 9.22 -37.99 14.26
CA ARG A 232 8.82 -36.61 14.60
C ARG A 232 9.49 -35.57 13.69
N HIS A 233 10.74 -35.79 13.29
CA HIS A 233 11.42 -34.93 12.31
C HIS A 233 10.76 -35.01 10.92
N GLY A 234 10.36 -36.21 10.49
CA GLY A 234 9.61 -36.44 9.24
C GLY A 234 8.24 -35.73 9.22
N ALA A 235 7.42 -35.92 10.25
CA ALA A 235 6.09 -35.28 10.36
C ALA A 235 6.18 -33.75 10.50
N ALA A 236 7.19 -33.24 11.21
CA ALA A 236 7.44 -31.80 11.31
C ALA A 236 8.02 -31.19 10.02
N ALA A 237 8.68 -32.00 9.18
CA ALA A 237 9.16 -31.59 7.87
C ALA A 237 8.01 -31.53 6.84
N THR A 238 7.15 -32.54 6.79
CA THR A 238 5.97 -32.57 5.91
C THR A 238 5.01 -31.41 6.23
N GLY A 239 4.68 -31.20 7.51
CA GLY A 239 3.81 -30.08 7.92
C GLY A 239 4.37 -28.69 7.58
N ARG A 240 5.70 -28.53 7.54
CA ARG A 240 6.35 -27.28 7.10
C ARG A 240 6.25 -27.06 5.59
N VAL A 241 6.38 -28.13 4.80
CA VAL A 241 6.19 -28.07 3.35
C VAL A 241 4.75 -27.72 2.99
N ASP A 242 3.77 -28.32 3.67
CA ASP A 242 2.35 -28.05 3.44
C ASP A 242 1.94 -26.63 3.85
N ALA A 243 2.50 -26.11 4.94
CA ALA A 243 2.31 -24.71 5.32
C ALA A 243 2.89 -23.75 4.26
N ALA A 244 4.11 -24.01 3.76
CA ALA A 244 4.74 -23.17 2.73
C ALA A 244 4.00 -23.22 1.39
N ARG A 245 3.48 -24.39 0.99
CA ARG A 245 2.61 -24.55 -0.19
C ARG A 245 1.32 -23.75 -0.05
N ARG A 246 0.65 -23.81 1.11
CA ARG A 246 -0.57 -23.02 1.38
C ARG A 246 -0.33 -21.52 1.27
N VAL A 247 0.78 -21.02 1.83
CA VAL A 247 1.16 -19.60 1.72
C VAL A 247 1.40 -19.19 0.28
N THR A 248 2.14 -20.00 -0.48
CA THR A 248 2.43 -19.72 -1.90
C THR A 248 1.15 -19.74 -2.73
N ALA A 249 0.28 -20.74 -2.53
CA ALA A 249 -1.00 -20.85 -3.23
C ALA A 249 -1.94 -19.68 -2.91
N ALA A 250 -2.08 -19.30 -1.64
CA ALA A 250 -2.88 -18.14 -1.23
C ALA A 250 -2.34 -16.84 -1.85
N THR A 251 -1.03 -16.63 -1.81
CA THR A 251 -0.37 -15.46 -2.42
C THR A 251 -0.61 -15.40 -3.92
N ALA A 252 -0.45 -16.53 -4.61
CA ALA A 252 -0.72 -16.64 -6.04
C ALA A 252 -2.19 -16.36 -6.38
N ALA A 253 -3.14 -16.82 -5.56
CA ALA A 253 -4.56 -16.53 -5.74
C ALA A 253 -4.85 -15.02 -5.63
N PHE A 254 -4.39 -14.35 -4.57
CA PHE A 254 -4.56 -12.89 -4.43
C PHE A 254 -3.88 -12.12 -5.57
N ALA A 255 -2.65 -12.50 -5.94
CA ALA A 255 -1.92 -11.89 -7.04
C ALA A 255 -2.63 -12.09 -8.39
N ALA A 256 -3.20 -13.28 -8.63
CA ALA A 256 -3.98 -13.57 -9.84
C ALA A 256 -5.27 -12.74 -9.90
N THR A 257 -5.98 -12.57 -8.77
CA THR A 257 -7.15 -11.67 -8.70
C THR A 257 -6.75 -10.22 -9.00
N TYR A 258 -5.64 -9.75 -8.42
CA TYR A 258 -5.10 -8.41 -8.67
C TYR A 258 -4.74 -8.20 -10.15
N VAL A 259 -3.94 -9.09 -10.76
CA VAL A 259 -3.57 -9.01 -12.18
C VAL A 259 -4.80 -9.16 -13.08
N GLY A 260 -5.70 -10.08 -12.76
CA GLY A 260 -6.92 -10.33 -13.54
C GLY A 260 -7.90 -9.16 -13.54
N THR A 261 -7.87 -8.31 -12.52
CA THR A 261 -8.72 -7.11 -12.45
C THR A 261 -8.02 -5.88 -13.03
N VAL A 262 -6.84 -5.54 -12.51
CA VAL A 262 -6.07 -4.36 -12.90
C VAL A 262 -5.44 -4.53 -14.28
N GLY A 263 -4.77 -5.66 -14.51
CA GLY A 263 -4.07 -5.93 -15.77
C GLY A 263 -5.02 -6.03 -16.96
N ARG A 264 -6.24 -6.56 -16.79
CA ARG A 264 -7.23 -6.55 -17.87
C ARG A 264 -7.65 -5.12 -18.26
N ALA A 265 -7.84 -4.22 -17.29
CA ALA A 265 -8.19 -2.84 -17.56
C ALA A 265 -7.03 -2.08 -18.22
N GLN A 266 -5.80 -2.26 -17.73
CA GLN A 266 -4.60 -1.67 -18.33
C GLN A 266 -4.31 -2.22 -19.73
N ALA A 267 -4.54 -3.50 -19.98
CA ALA A 267 -4.41 -4.10 -21.31
C ALA A 267 -5.47 -3.60 -22.30
N ARG A 268 -6.64 -3.17 -21.82
CA ARG A 268 -7.63 -2.45 -22.65
C ARG A 268 -7.13 -1.05 -22.96
N ALA A 269 -6.65 -0.30 -21.96
CA ALA A 269 -6.05 1.03 -22.18
C ALA A 269 -4.82 0.99 -23.11
N ALA A 270 -4.04 -0.08 -23.09
CA ALA A 270 -2.92 -0.27 -24.02
C ALA A 270 -3.39 -0.47 -25.47
N ARG A 271 -4.55 -1.09 -25.69
CA ARG A 271 -5.12 -1.38 -27.01
C ARG A 271 -5.91 -0.19 -27.56
N ASN A 272 -6.74 0.42 -26.71
CA ASN A 272 -7.53 1.60 -27.03
C ASN A 272 -7.32 2.65 -25.94
N PRO A 273 -6.35 3.57 -26.10
CA PRO A 273 -5.99 4.53 -25.08
C PRO A 273 -6.88 5.78 -25.06
N ASP A 274 -8.19 5.64 -25.29
CA ASP A 274 -9.14 6.76 -25.14
C ASP A 274 -9.32 7.16 -23.67
N ALA A 275 -9.79 8.39 -23.44
CA ALA A 275 -9.94 8.97 -22.11
C ALA A 275 -10.84 8.13 -21.17
N ALA A 276 -11.93 7.54 -21.68
CA ALA A 276 -12.86 6.75 -20.87
C ALA A 276 -12.25 5.40 -20.45
N THR A 277 -11.54 4.75 -21.37
CA THR A 277 -10.80 3.51 -21.10
C THR A 277 -9.67 3.76 -20.10
N VAL A 278 -8.95 4.87 -20.23
CA VAL A 278 -7.90 5.27 -19.28
C VAL A 278 -8.49 5.53 -17.89
N ARG A 279 -9.57 6.32 -17.75
CA ARG A 279 -10.25 6.55 -16.45
C ARG A 279 -10.69 5.24 -15.80
N THR A 280 -11.24 4.31 -16.57
CA THR A 280 -11.62 2.99 -16.09
C THR A 280 -10.41 2.20 -15.59
N ALA A 281 -9.30 2.25 -16.33
CA ALA A 281 -8.07 1.56 -15.98
C ALA A 281 -7.38 2.18 -14.73
N THR A 282 -7.34 3.50 -14.60
CA THR A 282 -6.84 4.15 -13.38
C THR A 282 -7.70 3.79 -12.18
N GLY A 283 -9.04 3.90 -12.29
CA GLY A 283 -9.94 3.54 -11.20
C GLY A 283 -9.80 2.08 -10.77
N ALA A 284 -9.59 1.16 -11.73
CA ALA A 284 -9.25 -0.23 -11.43
C ALA A 284 -7.90 -0.34 -10.71
N GLY A 285 -6.88 0.39 -11.14
CA GLY A 285 -5.56 0.45 -10.51
C GLY A 285 -5.58 0.96 -9.08
N VAL A 286 -6.26 2.09 -8.82
CA VAL A 286 -6.40 2.69 -7.48
C VAL A 286 -7.03 1.69 -6.51
N ARG A 287 -8.14 1.05 -6.90
CA ARG A 287 -8.80 0.03 -6.04
C ARG A 287 -8.02 -1.28 -5.97
N GLY A 288 -7.30 -1.61 -7.02
CA GLY A 288 -6.55 -2.86 -7.15
C GLY A 288 -5.36 -2.99 -6.22
N VAL A 289 -4.84 -1.87 -5.68
CA VAL A 289 -3.73 -1.89 -4.72
C VAL A 289 -4.05 -2.74 -3.48
N ILE A 290 -5.32 -2.83 -3.08
CA ILE A 290 -5.79 -3.69 -1.97
C ILE A 290 -5.46 -5.16 -2.25
N GLY A 291 -5.64 -5.62 -3.49
CA GLY A 291 -5.31 -6.99 -3.91
C GLY A 291 -3.80 -7.25 -3.89
N LEU A 292 -2.99 -6.26 -4.29
CA LEU A 292 -1.53 -6.34 -4.20
C LEU A 292 -1.06 -6.40 -2.74
N GLN A 293 -1.58 -5.53 -1.88
CA GLN A 293 -1.29 -5.54 -0.44
C GLN A 293 -1.66 -6.88 0.20
N ALA A 294 -2.84 -7.42 -0.13
CA ALA A 294 -3.28 -8.73 0.35
C ALA A 294 -2.32 -9.85 -0.10
N ALA A 295 -1.86 -9.84 -1.36
CA ALA A 295 -0.87 -10.80 -1.84
C ALA A 295 0.46 -10.68 -1.07
N LEU A 296 0.97 -9.47 -0.88
CA LEU A 296 2.22 -9.21 -0.14
C LEU A 296 2.12 -9.66 1.33
N VAL A 297 0.99 -9.40 1.99
CA VAL A 297 0.74 -9.83 3.37
C VAL A 297 0.58 -11.35 3.46
N ALA A 298 -0.17 -11.96 2.54
CA ALA A 298 -0.35 -13.42 2.48
C ALA A 298 0.99 -14.14 2.33
N GLY A 299 1.91 -13.60 1.52
CA GLY A 299 3.24 -14.16 1.28
C GLY A 299 4.12 -14.28 2.53
N THR A 300 3.79 -13.56 3.60
CA THR A 300 4.49 -13.65 4.90
C THR A 300 3.91 -14.73 5.84
N GLY A 301 2.81 -15.38 5.43
CA GLY A 301 2.05 -16.34 6.22
C GLY A 301 0.81 -15.77 6.91
N ALA A 302 0.57 -14.45 6.84
CA ALA A 302 -0.57 -13.79 7.48
C ALA A 302 -1.85 -13.83 6.61
N ILE A 303 -2.29 -15.03 6.20
CA ILE A 303 -3.39 -15.22 5.24
C ILE A 303 -4.72 -14.63 5.75
N GLY A 304 -5.03 -14.78 7.05
CA GLY A 304 -6.26 -14.22 7.63
C GLY A 304 -6.31 -12.69 7.56
N LEU A 305 -5.17 -12.02 7.79
CA LEU A 305 -5.06 -10.57 7.64
C LEU A 305 -5.20 -10.14 6.17
N ALA A 306 -4.61 -10.89 5.24
CA ALA A 306 -4.77 -10.65 3.81
C ALA A 306 -6.23 -10.76 3.35
N ALA A 307 -6.97 -11.75 3.85
CA ALA A 307 -8.40 -11.88 3.59
C ALA A 307 -9.20 -10.70 4.16
N GLY A 308 -8.88 -10.26 5.38
CA GLY A 308 -9.48 -9.07 6.00
C GLY A 308 -9.24 -7.79 5.20
N LEU A 309 -8.03 -7.60 4.65
CA LEU A 309 -7.72 -6.49 3.76
C LEU A 309 -8.57 -6.52 2.48
N LEU A 310 -8.72 -7.69 1.85
CA LEU A 310 -9.54 -7.81 0.65
C LEU A 310 -11.02 -7.50 0.93
N ALA A 311 -11.51 -7.88 2.12
CA ALA A 311 -12.87 -7.59 2.56
C ALA A 311 -13.13 -6.08 2.80
N ALA A 312 -12.10 -5.26 2.98
CA ALA A 312 -12.24 -3.80 3.03
C ALA A 312 -12.62 -3.19 1.66
N GLY A 313 -12.37 -3.91 0.54
CA GLY A 313 -12.65 -3.43 -0.81
C GLY A 313 -14.15 -3.18 -1.08
N PRO A 314 -15.06 -4.13 -0.81
CA PRO A 314 -16.51 -3.90 -0.89
C PRO A 314 -16.99 -2.76 0.01
N VAL A 315 -16.43 -2.64 1.22
CA VAL A 315 -16.76 -1.55 2.16
C VAL A 315 -16.35 -0.20 1.56
N ALA A 316 -15.17 -0.10 0.97
CA ALA A 316 -14.73 1.12 0.28
C ALA A 316 -15.65 1.50 -0.89
N ARG A 317 -16.14 0.52 -1.65
CA ARG A 317 -17.10 0.75 -2.74
C ARG A 317 -18.45 1.25 -2.23
N LEU A 318 -18.94 0.69 -1.12
CA LEU A 318 -20.21 1.12 -0.52
C LEU A 318 -20.09 2.51 0.11
N ALA A 319 -19.00 2.79 0.82
CA ALA A 319 -18.73 4.10 1.41
C ALA A 319 -18.61 5.21 0.35
N SER A 320 -18.05 4.88 -0.83
CA SER A 320 -17.93 5.80 -1.97
C SER A 320 -19.29 6.19 -2.59
N LYS A 321 -20.39 5.50 -2.25
CA LYS A 321 -21.75 5.90 -2.68
C LYS A 321 -22.34 6.99 -1.78
N VAL A 322 -21.82 7.15 -0.56
CA VAL A 322 -22.34 8.08 0.46
C VAL A 322 -21.55 9.39 0.46
N VAL A 323 -20.23 9.29 0.25
CA VAL A 323 -19.33 10.44 0.09
C VAL A 323 -18.61 10.25 -1.23
N SER A 324 -18.74 11.21 -2.15
CA SER A 324 -18.10 11.12 -3.46
C SER A 324 -16.58 11.01 -3.28
N PRO A 325 -15.91 10.01 -3.89
CA PRO A 325 -14.44 9.88 -3.85
C PRO A 325 -13.75 10.79 -4.88
N THR A 326 -14.51 11.59 -5.61
CA THR A 326 -14.09 12.57 -6.60
C THR A 326 -14.81 13.87 -6.33
#